data_AF-A0A3M1GIE4-F1
#
_entry.id   AF-A0A3M1GIE4-F1
#
_cell.length_a   1.000
_cell.length_b   1.000
_cell.length_c   1.000
_cell.angle_alpha   90.00
_cell.angle_beta   90.00
_cell.angle_gamma   90.00
#
_symmetry.space_group_name_H-M   'P 1'
#
loop_
_entity.id
_entity.type
_entity.pdbx_description
1 polymer ?
#
loop_
_entity_poly.entity_id
_entity_poly.type
_entity_poly.pdbx_seq_one_letter_code
_entity_poly.pdbx_strand_id
1 'polypeptide(L)'
;MRTRIREIRKAKGMTLAQVAARVRPRPTTAQTVGRLETGRRRLSLEWLHKLADALEVAPADLVILPAQPHCPLLAILTPDALKAPAFAEMIDLRLAARDPVAVRVAAGLGAWRAGDVIILERVQGSNLAALVGEDVLLEARPGVLLYGRLIDGGPDGGLMLAAATRDKTLHRHLAPVWGGRPVMLLRTLQ
;
A
#
# COMPACT_ATOMS: atom_id res chain seq x y z
N MET A 1 12.52 -13.18 -1.21
CA MET A 1 11.32 -13.96 -0.82
C MET A 1 11.46 -14.35 0.64
N ARG A 2 10.57 -13.86 1.50
CA ARG A 2 10.56 -14.20 2.93
C ARG A 2 9.66 -15.42 3.11
N THR A 3 10.13 -16.44 3.82
CA THR A 3 9.40 -17.71 3.99
C THR A 3 8.98 -17.87 5.45
N ARG A 4 7.88 -18.60 5.69
CA ARG A 4 7.37 -18.92 7.04
C ARG A 4 7.76 -20.33 7.51
N ILE A 5 8.64 -21.00 6.78
CA ILE A 5 9.05 -22.40 7.03
C ILE A 5 9.51 -22.57 8.48
N ARG A 6 10.39 -21.68 8.98
CA ARG A 6 10.92 -21.74 10.35
C ARG A 6 9.83 -21.54 11.41
N GLU A 7 8.90 -20.62 11.17
CA GLU A 7 7.80 -20.30 12.09
C GLU A 7 6.86 -21.50 12.23
N ILE A 8 6.41 -22.04 11.08
CA ILE A 8 5.49 -23.18 11.02
C ILE A 8 6.14 -24.43 11.64
N ARG A 9 7.39 -24.71 11.30
CA ARG A 9 8.13 -25.84 11.88
C ARG A 9 8.18 -25.74 13.41
N LYS A 10 8.51 -24.55 13.94
CA LYS A 10 8.56 -24.32 15.39
C LYS A 10 7.18 -24.44 16.04
N ALA A 11 6.13 -23.91 15.41
CA ALA A 11 4.76 -24.03 15.90
C ALA A 11 4.30 -25.50 15.97
N LYS A 12 4.74 -26.34 15.03
CA LYS A 12 4.52 -27.79 15.05
C LYS A 12 5.50 -28.57 15.96
N GLY A 13 6.38 -27.89 16.70
CA GLY A 13 7.35 -28.54 17.59
C GLY A 13 8.39 -29.42 16.87
N MET A 14 8.59 -29.26 15.56
CA MET A 14 9.46 -30.13 14.77
C MET A 14 10.91 -29.63 14.73
N THR A 15 11.87 -30.56 14.79
CA THR A 15 13.29 -30.27 14.54
C THR A 15 13.60 -30.22 13.04
N LEU A 16 14.71 -29.60 12.64
CA LEU A 16 15.16 -29.61 11.24
C LEU A 16 15.36 -31.05 10.71
N ALA A 17 15.85 -31.95 11.56
CA ALA A 17 16.04 -33.35 11.21
C ALA A 17 14.71 -34.09 10.99
N GLN A 18 13.71 -33.82 11.83
CA GLN A 18 12.37 -34.39 11.70
C GLN A 18 11.68 -33.95 10.40
N VAL A 19 11.78 -32.67 10.04
CA VAL A 19 11.24 -32.18 8.75
C VAL A 19 12.01 -32.83 7.59
N ALA A 20 13.34 -32.87 7.67
CA ALA A 20 14.17 -33.46 6.62
C ALA A 20 13.85 -34.96 6.36
N ALA A 21 13.53 -35.71 7.41
CA ALA A 21 13.12 -37.12 7.33
C ALA A 21 11.72 -37.30 6.71
N ARG A 22 10.82 -36.32 6.89
CA ARG A 22 9.46 -36.33 6.32
C ARG A 22 9.41 -35.95 4.85
N VAL A 23 10.45 -35.30 4.31
CA VAL A 23 10.51 -34.95 2.88
C VAL A 23 10.43 -36.21 2.01
N ARG A 24 9.58 -36.13 0.97
CA ARG A 24 9.37 -37.16 -0.05
C ARG A 24 9.71 -36.59 -1.45
N PRO A 25 9.99 -37.44 -2.45
CA PRO A 25 10.06 -38.90 -2.42
C PRO A 25 11.28 -39.47 -1.66
N ARG A 26 12.36 -38.70 -1.53
CA ARG A 26 13.56 -39.09 -0.78
C ARG A 26 13.79 -38.13 0.39
N PRO A 27 14.09 -38.64 1.61
CA PRO A 27 14.51 -37.81 2.73
C PRO A 27 15.70 -36.93 2.37
N THR A 28 15.77 -35.76 2.99
CA THR A 28 16.87 -34.80 2.80
C THR A 28 17.68 -34.65 4.09
N THR A 29 18.59 -33.67 4.13
CA THR A 29 19.40 -33.35 5.30
C THR A 29 18.85 -32.14 6.05
N ALA A 30 19.00 -32.14 7.38
CA ALA A 30 18.65 -30.99 8.23
C ALA A 30 19.32 -29.68 7.78
N GLN A 31 20.56 -29.78 7.27
CA GLN A 31 21.30 -28.64 6.71
C GLN A 31 20.61 -28.05 5.47
N THR A 32 20.00 -28.87 4.61
CA THR A 32 19.27 -28.40 3.44
C THR A 32 18.02 -27.62 3.86
N VAL A 33 17.25 -28.16 4.82
CA VAL A 33 16.09 -27.46 5.37
C VAL A 33 16.51 -26.15 6.04
N GLY A 34 17.59 -26.15 6.83
CA GLY A 34 18.12 -24.94 7.47
C GLY A 34 18.55 -23.86 6.48
N ARG A 35 19.14 -24.23 5.34
CA ARG A 35 19.48 -23.27 4.26
C ARG A 35 18.25 -22.69 3.56
N LEU A 36 17.17 -23.47 3.44
CA LEU A 36 15.89 -23.00 2.90
C LEU A 36 15.17 -22.05 3.89
N GLU A 37 15.24 -22.33 5.19
CA GLU A 37 14.69 -21.45 6.24
C GLU A 37 15.41 -20.10 6.33
N THR A 38 16.73 -20.11 6.14
CA THR A 38 17.57 -18.90 6.23
C THR A 38 17.70 -18.16 4.90
N GLY A 39 17.09 -18.66 3.82
CA GLY A 39 17.17 -18.05 2.49
C GLY A 39 18.54 -18.17 1.80
N ARG A 40 19.50 -18.90 2.40
CA ARG A 40 20.81 -19.19 1.79
C ARG A 40 20.71 -20.12 0.58
N ARG A 41 19.57 -20.76 0.38
CA ARG A 41 19.21 -21.51 -0.83
C ARG A 41 17.86 -20.98 -1.34
N ARG A 42 17.77 -20.68 -2.63
CA ARG A 42 16.49 -20.32 -3.27
C ARG A 42 15.50 -21.47 -3.12
N LEU A 43 14.28 -21.16 -2.67
CA LEU A 43 13.19 -22.11 -2.57
C LEU A 43 12.54 -22.25 -3.96
N SER A 44 12.76 -23.38 -4.62
CA SER A 44 12.06 -23.70 -5.87
C SER A 44 10.61 -24.11 -5.58
N LEU A 45 9.75 -24.06 -6.60
CA LEU A 45 8.35 -24.52 -6.50
C LEU A 45 8.27 -26.00 -6.08
N GLU A 46 9.16 -26.83 -6.60
CA GLU A 46 9.26 -28.24 -6.21
C GLU A 46 9.59 -28.40 -4.71
N TRP A 47 10.55 -27.62 -4.20
CA TRP A 47 10.89 -27.65 -2.78
C TRP A 47 9.78 -27.08 -1.90
N LEU A 48 9.03 -26.10 -2.41
CA LEU A 48 7.88 -25.54 -1.72
C LEU A 48 6.84 -26.63 -1.46
N HIS A 49 6.44 -27.38 -2.49
CA HIS A 49 5.48 -28.48 -2.34
C HIS A 49 6.01 -29.57 -1.41
N LYS A 50 7.26 -30.00 -1.57
CA LYS A 50 7.88 -31.01 -0.69
C LYS A 50 7.90 -30.62 0.78
N LEU A 51 8.18 -29.35 1.08
CA LEU A 51 8.16 -28.86 2.45
C LEU A 51 6.75 -28.67 2.97
N ALA A 52 5.80 -28.27 2.11
CA ALA A 52 4.39 -28.14 2.47
C ALA A 52 3.83 -29.50 2.90
N ASP A 53 4.13 -30.55 2.14
CA ASP A 53 3.77 -31.92 2.48
C ASP A 53 4.45 -32.38 3.78
N ALA A 54 5.76 -32.15 3.92
CA ALA A 54 6.51 -32.57 5.10
C ALA A 54 6.08 -31.84 6.40
N LEU A 55 5.53 -30.64 6.26
CA LEU A 55 5.00 -29.82 7.36
C LEU A 55 3.49 -29.92 7.47
N GLU A 56 2.80 -30.64 6.59
CA GLU A 56 1.35 -30.79 6.54
C GLU A 56 0.62 -29.43 6.57
N VAL A 57 0.94 -28.57 5.60
CA VAL A 57 0.32 -27.24 5.38
C VAL A 57 0.11 -27.00 3.89
N ALA A 58 -0.66 -25.98 3.51
CA ALA A 58 -0.75 -25.60 2.11
C ALA A 58 0.56 -24.92 1.65
N PRO A 59 0.99 -25.06 0.39
CA PRO A 59 2.16 -24.36 -0.14
C PRO A 59 2.12 -22.85 0.06
N ALA A 60 0.92 -22.25 -0.02
CA ALA A 60 0.70 -20.83 0.21
C ALA A 60 1.05 -20.38 1.63
N ASP A 61 0.92 -21.26 2.64
CA ASP A 61 1.23 -20.93 4.03
C ASP A 61 2.72 -20.77 4.29
N LEU A 62 3.57 -21.45 3.50
CA LEU A 62 5.02 -21.40 3.63
C LEU A 62 5.64 -20.11 3.06
N VAL A 63 4.88 -19.36 2.26
CA VAL A 63 5.35 -18.14 1.62
C VAL A 63 4.71 -16.93 2.27
N ILE A 64 5.52 -15.92 2.56
CA ILE A 64 4.97 -14.60 2.88
C ILE A 64 4.70 -13.94 1.53
N LEU A 65 3.44 -13.95 1.12
CA LEU A 65 3.01 -13.02 0.08
C LEU A 65 3.26 -11.60 0.62
N PRO A 66 3.83 -10.68 -0.18
CA PRO A 66 3.86 -9.29 0.23
C PRO A 66 2.44 -8.91 0.65
N ALA A 67 2.29 -8.31 1.84
CA ALA A 67 0.99 -7.83 2.30
C ALA A 67 0.38 -7.03 1.16
N GLN A 68 -0.85 -7.36 0.77
CA GLN A 68 -1.55 -6.54 -0.20
C GLN A 68 -1.66 -5.17 0.45
N PRO A 69 -1.08 -4.11 -0.15
CA PRO A 69 -1.19 -2.81 0.46
C PRO A 69 -2.67 -2.46 0.51
N HIS A 70 -3.21 -2.41 1.73
CA HIS A 70 -4.56 -1.98 2.00
C HIS A 70 -4.67 -0.55 1.49
N CYS A 71 -5.49 -0.32 0.47
CA CYS A 71 -5.74 1.01 -0.07
C CYS A 71 -7.08 1.53 0.43
N PRO A 72 -7.13 2.22 1.60
CA PRO A 72 -8.37 2.76 2.12
C PRO A 72 -8.84 3.94 1.28
N LEU A 73 -10.15 4.02 1.07
CA LEU A 73 -10.78 5.24 0.58
C LEU A 73 -10.86 6.24 1.73
N LEU A 74 -10.09 7.32 1.66
CA LEU A 74 -10.05 8.32 2.72
C LEU A 74 -11.10 9.41 2.56
N ALA A 75 -11.43 9.75 1.32
CA ALA A 75 -12.32 10.86 1.05
C ALA A 75 -13.03 10.74 -0.30
N ILE A 76 -14.14 11.46 -0.39
CA ILE A 76 -14.93 11.67 -1.57
C ILE A 76 -14.79 13.14 -1.96
N LEU A 77 -14.19 13.40 -3.11
CA LEU A 77 -14.07 14.73 -3.71
C LEU A 77 -15.41 15.13 -4.32
N THR A 78 -16.01 16.18 -3.75
CA THR A 78 -17.21 16.83 -4.28
C THR A 78 -16.83 18.21 -4.83
N PRO A 79 -17.70 18.87 -5.61
CA PRO A 79 -17.42 20.21 -6.11
C PRO A 79 -17.18 21.23 -5.00
N ASP A 80 -17.73 21.03 -3.81
CA ASP A 80 -17.67 22.02 -2.73
C ASP A 80 -16.59 21.68 -1.68
N ALA A 81 -16.33 20.39 -1.43
CA ALA A 81 -15.36 19.94 -0.43
C ALA A 81 -14.95 18.46 -0.58
N LEU A 82 -13.93 18.04 0.15
CA LEU A 82 -13.72 16.62 0.48
C LEU A 82 -14.67 16.21 1.61
N LYS A 83 -15.33 15.06 1.45
CA LYS A 83 -16.16 14.43 2.48
C LYS A 83 -15.56 13.10 2.88
N ALA A 84 -15.67 12.74 4.15
CA ALA A 84 -15.37 11.38 4.58
C ALA A 84 -16.39 10.40 3.96
N PRO A 85 -15.97 9.18 3.59
CA PRO A 85 -16.91 8.15 3.16
C PRO A 85 -17.83 7.76 4.32
N ALA A 86 -19.06 7.35 3.99
CA ALA A 86 -20.07 6.98 4.99
C ALA A 86 -19.69 5.72 5.80
N PHE A 87 -18.86 4.86 5.22
CA PHE A 87 -18.33 3.64 5.83
C PHE A 87 -16.86 3.48 5.44
N ALA A 88 -16.12 2.73 6.26
CA ALA A 88 -14.75 2.35 5.92
C ALA A 88 -14.76 1.48 4.66
N GLU A 89 -14.25 2.03 3.56
CA GLU A 89 -14.20 1.37 2.26
C GLU A 89 -12.75 1.14 1.84
N MET A 90 -12.51 0.01 1.18
CA MET A 90 -11.19 -0.42 0.71
C MET A 90 -11.23 -0.63 -0.80
N ILE A 91 -10.18 -0.21 -1.51
CA ILE A 91 -10.00 -0.56 -2.91
C ILE A 91 -9.39 -1.96 -2.99
N ASP A 92 -10.17 -2.93 -3.46
CA ASP A 92 -9.74 -4.32 -3.61
C ASP A 92 -9.04 -4.55 -4.95
N LEU A 93 -7.83 -3.98 -5.07
CA LEU A 93 -6.94 -4.16 -6.22
C LEU A 93 -5.51 -4.38 -5.77
N ARG A 94 -4.77 -5.18 -6.54
CA ARG A 94 -3.32 -5.34 -6.36
C ARG A 94 -2.59 -4.14 -6.92
N LEU A 95 -2.28 -3.18 -6.04
CA LEU A 95 -1.56 -1.96 -6.40
C LEU A 95 -0.06 -2.13 -6.17
N ALA A 96 0.73 -1.67 -7.13
CA ALA A 96 2.19 -1.52 -6.99
C ALA A 96 2.56 -0.13 -6.42
N ALA A 97 1.80 0.32 -5.42
CA ALA A 97 1.96 1.63 -4.80
C ALA A 97 2.39 1.48 -3.33
N ARG A 98 3.24 2.39 -2.84
CA ARG A 98 3.73 2.43 -1.45
C ARG A 98 2.74 3.19 -0.58
N ASP A 99 2.31 2.56 0.52
CA ASP A 99 1.36 3.12 1.48
C ASP A 99 0.18 3.85 0.78
N PRO A 100 -0.57 3.13 -0.08
CA PRO A 100 -1.53 3.75 -0.96
C PRO A 100 -2.79 4.15 -0.21
N VAL A 101 -3.38 5.26 -0.63
CA VAL A 101 -4.69 5.74 -0.20
C VAL A 101 -5.51 6.12 -1.42
N ALA A 102 -6.83 6.18 -1.28
CA ALA A 102 -7.72 6.51 -2.39
C ALA A 102 -8.60 7.72 -2.10
N VAL A 103 -8.93 8.46 -3.17
CA VAL A 103 -9.96 9.49 -3.22
C VAL A 103 -10.92 9.16 -4.35
N ARG A 104 -12.23 9.20 -4.07
CA ARG A 104 -13.27 9.00 -5.08
C ARG A 104 -13.85 10.34 -5.51
N VAL A 105 -14.10 10.51 -6.80
CA VAL A 105 -14.66 11.74 -7.34
C VAL A 105 -16.17 11.57 -7.51
N ALA A 106 -16.95 12.32 -6.75
CA ALA A 106 -18.42 12.24 -6.78
C ALA A 106 -19.04 12.94 -7.98
N ALA A 107 -18.44 14.06 -8.40
CA ALA A 107 -18.91 14.84 -9.55
C ALA A 107 -17.70 15.35 -10.33
N GLY A 108 -17.86 15.48 -11.66
CA GLY A 108 -16.78 15.93 -12.52
C GLY A 108 -16.24 17.30 -12.11
N LEU A 109 -14.92 17.40 -11.98
CA LEU A 109 -14.24 18.61 -11.57
C LEU A 109 -12.89 18.73 -12.29
N GLY A 110 -12.78 19.73 -13.17
CA GLY A 110 -11.58 19.91 -13.99
C GLY A 110 -11.30 18.68 -14.85
N ALA A 111 -10.15 18.04 -14.64
CA ALA A 111 -9.72 16.84 -15.37
C ALA A 111 -10.41 15.54 -14.87
N TRP A 112 -11.05 15.58 -13.71
CA TRP A 112 -11.66 14.43 -13.07
C TRP A 112 -13.12 14.24 -13.49
N ARG A 113 -13.54 12.99 -13.65
CA ARG A 113 -14.90 12.58 -13.99
C ARG A 113 -15.58 11.96 -12.77
N ALA A 114 -16.90 12.06 -12.73
CA ALA A 114 -17.69 11.37 -11.71
C ALA A 114 -17.41 9.85 -11.79
N GLY A 115 -17.19 9.23 -10.63
CA GLY A 115 -16.86 7.81 -10.51
C GLY A 115 -15.36 7.50 -10.59
N ASP A 116 -14.50 8.46 -10.91
CA ASP A 116 -13.05 8.26 -10.84
C ASP A 116 -12.60 7.89 -9.43
N VAL A 117 -11.63 6.98 -9.35
CA VAL A 117 -10.88 6.72 -8.11
C VAL A 117 -9.42 7.02 -8.35
N ILE A 118 -8.91 8.01 -7.64
CA ILE A 118 -7.51 8.44 -7.68
C ILE A 118 -6.79 7.69 -6.56
N ILE A 119 -5.79 6.87 -6.88
CA ILE A 119 -4.89 6.29 -5.86
C ILE A 119 -3.65 7.16 -5.72
N LEU A 120 -3.29 7.42 -4.47
CA LEU A 120 -2.19 8.27 -4.09
C LEU A 120 -1.22 7.53 -3.18
N GLU A 121 0.07 7.82 -3.29
CA GLU A 121 1.09 7.36 -2.33
C GLU A 121 1.28 8.41 -1.25
N ARG A 122 1.30 7.99 0.03
CA ARG A 122 1.61 8.88 1.15
C ARG A 122 3.08 9.32 1.12
N VAL A 123 3.28 10.62 1.31
CA VAL A 123 4.55 11.33 1.37
C VAL A 123 4.58 12.16 2.65
N GLN A 124 5.71 12.15 3.37
CA GLN A 124 5.86 12.80 4.67
C GLN A 124 7.15 13.63 4.75
N GLY A 125 7.18 14.56 5.71
CA GLY A 125 8.36 15.31 6.08
C GLY A 125 8.92 16.17 4.95
N SER A 126 10.24 16.19 4.80
CA SER A 126 10.95 17.01 3.81
C SER A 126 10.60 16.67 2.35
N ASN A 127 10.00 15.51 2.08
CA ASN A 127 9.60 15.11 0.73
C ASN A 127 8.33 15.81 0.23
N LEU A 128 7.58 16.49 1.10
CA LEU A 128 6.37 17.22 0.72
C LEU A 128 6.65 18.36 -0.27
N ALA A 129 7.81 19.00 -0.18
CA ALA A 129 8.21 20.05 -1.11
C ALA A 129 8.35 19.53 -2.56
N ALA A 130 8.66 18.24 -2.73
CA ALA A 130 8.75 17.60 -4.04
C ALA A 130 7.38 17.38 -4.70
N LEU A 131 6.27 17.76 -4.04
CA LEU A 131 4.92 17.70 -4.59
C LEU A 131 4.45 19.04 -5.16
N VAL A 132 5.24 20.12 -5.04
CA VAL A 132 4.88 21.43 -5.57
C VAL A 132 4.60 21.31 -7.08
N GLY A 133 3.46 21.85 -7.51
CA GLY A 133 2.98 21.78 -8.88
C GLY A 133 2.08 20.57 -9.18
N GLU A 134 1.95 19.61 -8.27
CA GLU A 134 1.07 18.44 -8.42
C GLU A 134 -0.30 18.68 -7.78
N ASP A 135 -1.33 17.96 -8.27
CA ASP A 135 -2.64 17.91 -7.61
C ASP A 135 -2.60 16.85 -6.50
N VAL A 136 -2.55 17.29 -5.24
CA VAL A 136 -2.27 16.44 -4.08
C VAL A 136 -3.47 16.34 -3.15
N LEU A 137 -3.51 15.25 -2.39
CA LEU A 137 -4.29 15.18 -1.16
C LEU A 137 -3.39 15.64 0.00
N LEU A 138 -3.82 16.57 0.83
CA LEU A 138 -3.07 16.98 2.03
C LEU A 138 -3.90 16.75 3.28
N GLU A 139 -3.27 16.22 4.32
CA GLU A 139 -3.80 16.37 5.68
C GLU A 139 -3.22 17.66 6.27
N ALA A 140 -3.95 18.77 6.11
CA ALA A 140 -3.51 20.09 6.56
C ALA A 140 -3.34 20.15 8.08
N ARG A 141 -4.21 19.45 8.80
CA ARG A 141 -4.21 19.21 10.26
C ARG A 141 -4.78 17.81 10.51
N PRO A 142 -4.52 17.16 11.65
CA PRO A 142 -5.10 15.86 11.95
C PRO A 142 -6.62 15.81 11.70
N GLY A 143 -7.05 14.92 10.82
CA GLY A 143 -8.44 14.73 10.37
C GLY A 143 -8.95 15.70 9.30
N VAL A 144 -8.20 16.75 8.95
CA VAL A 144 -8.61 17.78 7.99
C VAL A 144 -7.89 17.57 6.66
N LEU A 145 -8.61 16.94 5.73
CA LEU A 145 -8.12 16.67 4.39
C LEU A 145 -8.50 17.80 3.41
N LEU A 146 -7.57 18.16 2.54
CA LEU A 146 -7.74 19.09 1.42
C LEU A 146 -7.24 18.42 0.14
N TYR A 147 -7.87 18.67 -1.00
CA TYR A 147 -7.39 18.19 -2.30
C TYR A 147 -7.25 19.37 -3.24
N GLY A 148 -6.12 19.48 -3.95
CA GLY A 148 -5.87 20.61 -4.81
C GLY A 148 -4.43 20.70 -5.30
N ARG A 149 -4.12 21.77 -6.02
CA ARG A 149 -2.78 21.99 -6.55
C ARG A 149 -1.86 22.54 -5.46
N LEU A 150 -0.77 21.85 -5.18
CA LEU A 150 0.25 22.35 -4.26
C LEU A 150 1.09 23.43 -4.93
N ILE A 151 1.31 24.52 -4.23
CA ILE A 151 2.00 25.72 -4.71
C ILE A 151 3.07 26.07 -3.67
N ASP A 152 4.24 26.47 -4.15
CA ASP A 152 5.26 27.05 -3.31
C ASP A 152 4.85 28.47 -2.90
N GLY A 153 4.82 28.74 -1.59
CA GLY A 153 4.52 30.07 -1.06
C GLY A 153 5.65 31.08 -1.27
N GLY A 154 6.82 30.64 -1.76
CA GLY A 154 7.92 31.53 -2.12
C GLY A 154 8.49 32.29 -0.90
N PRO A 155 8.82 33.60 -1.02
CA PRO A 155 9.48 34.38 0.03
C PRO A 155 8.69 34.47 1.34
N ASP A 156 7.36 34.36 1.28
CA ASP A 156 6.46 34.40 2.44
C ASP A 156 6.55 33.12 3.30
N GLY A 157 7.22 32.09 2.80
CA GLY A 157 7.45 30.82 3.48
C GLY A 157 6.21 29.91 3.56
N GLY A 158 6.43 28.62 3.34
CA GLY A 158 5.45 27.57 3.56
C GLY A 158 4.68 27.14 2.32
N LEU A 159 3.95 26.03 2.46
CA LEU A 159 3.18 25.45 1.36
C LEU A 159 1.82 26.14 1.24
N MET A 160 1.35 26.28 0.01
CA MET A 160 0.01 26.77 -0.32
C MET A 160 -0.74 25.71 -1.12
N LEU A 161 -2.06 25.66 -0.97
CA LEU A 161 -2.90 24.74 -1.74
C LEU A 161 -4.05 25.50 -2.38
N ALA A 162 -4.11 25.49 -3.70
CA ALA A 162 -5.29 25.92 -4.44
C ALA A 162 -6.27 24.75 -4.50
N ALA A 163 -7.35 24.84 -3.72
CA ALA A 163 -8.32 23.76 -3.59
C ALA A 163 -8.94 23.40 -4.95
N ALA A 164 -8.99 22.11 -5.25
CA ALA A 164 -9.77 21.56 -6.34
C ALA A 164 -11.21 21.47 -5.87
N THR A 165 -11.84 22.62 -5.72
CA THR A 165 -13.25 22.84 -5.39
C THR A 165 -13.73 24.03 -6.22
N ARG A 166 -15.05 24.24 -6.29
CA ARG A 166 -15.68 25.27 -7.14
C ARG A 166 -15.30 26.67 -6.71
N ASP A 167 -15.16 26.90 -5.41
CA ASP A 167 -14.75 28.18 -4.82
C ASP A 167 -13.27 28.50 -5.03
N LYS A 168 -12.45 27.50 -5.43
CA LYS A 168 -11.01 27.61 -5.66
C LYS A 168 -10.28 28.26 -4.48
N THR A 169 -10.70 27.95 -3.26
CA THR A 169 -10.12 28.53 -2.04
C THR A 169 -8.61 28.28 -1.99
N LEU A 170 -7.86 29.34 -1.71
CA LEU A 170 -6.41 29.31 -1.60
C LEU A 170 -6.00 29.22 -0.12
N HIS A 171 -5.56 28.04 0.29
CA HIS A 171 -5.03 27.82 1.63
C HIS A 171 -3.55 28.21 1.68
N ARG A 172 -3.16 28.97 2.71
CA ARG A 172 -1.80 29.51 2.87
C ARG A 172 -1.14 29.03 4.16
N HIS A 173 0.19 29.11 4.19
CA HIS A 173 1.01 28.77 5.36
C HIS A 173 0.71 27.36 5.92
N LEU A 174 0.55 26.39 5.02
CA LEU A 174 0.25 25.01 5.39
C LEU A 174 1.49 24.33 5.96
N ALA A 175 1.30 23.62 7.07
CA ALA A 175 2.26 22.68 7.65
C ALA A 175 1.61 21.28 7.69
N PRO A 176 1.43 20.62 6.54
CA PRO A 176 0.65 19.39 6.46
C PRO A 176 1.34 18.22 7.20
N VAL A 177 0.53 17.37 7.81
CA VAL A 177 0.99 16.15 8.50
C VAL A 177 1.57 15.16 7.48
N TRP A 178 0.92 15.04 6.33
CA TRP A 178 1.37 14.28 5.17
C TRP A 178 0.66 14.76 3.91
N GLY A 179 1.13 14.27 2.76
CA GLY A 179 0.57 14.55 1.45
C GLY A 179 0.49 13.29 0.59
N GLY A 180 -0.50 13.20 -0.27
CA GLY A 180 -0.73 12.10 -1.20
C GLY A 180 -0.38 12.54 -2.61
N ARG A 181 0.60 11.88 -3.22
CA ARG A 181 0.92 12.04 -4.65
C ARG A 181 0.04 11.12 -5.48
N PRO A 182 -0.75 11.60 -6.46
CA PRO A 182 -1.46 10.71 -7.38
C PRO A 182 -0.49 9.84 -8.16
N VAL A 183 -0.73 8.53 -8.19
CA VAL A 183 0.09 7.57 -8.94
C VAL A 183 -0.73 6.70 -9.90
N MET A 184 -2.04 6.64 -9.71
CA MET A 184 -2.94 5.86 -10.57
C MET A 184 -4.33 6.48 -10.61
N LEU A 185 -4.98 6.38 -11.77
CA LEU A 185 -6.40 6.66 -11.95
C LEU A 185 -7.11 5.37 -12.34
N LEU A 186 -8.15 5.02 -11.59
CA LEU A 186 -9.10 3.98 -11.94
C LEU A 186 -10.36 4.64 -12.48
N ARG A 187 -10.73 4.28 -13.71
CA ARG A 187 -11.92 4.81 -14.38
C ARG A 187 -12.64 3.68 -15.09
N THR A 188 -13.90 3.48 -14.76
CA THR A 188 -14.80 2.63 -15.54
C THR A 188 -15.09 3.32 -16.86
N LEU A 189 -14.81 2.62 -17.97
CA LEU A 189 -15.18 3.08 -19.30
C LEU A 189 -16.59 2.55 -19.59
N GLN A 190 -17.55 3.46 -19.77
CA GLN A 190 -18.85 3.16 -20.35
C GLN A 190 -18.86 3.59 -21.80
#